data_AF-A0A660E2I3-F1
#
_entry.id   AF-A0A660E2I3-F1
#
_cell.length_a   1.000
_cell.length_b   1.000
_cell.length_c   1.000
_cell.angle_alpha   90.00
_cell.angle_beta   90.00
_cell.angle_gamma   90.00
#
_symmetry.space_group_name_H-M   'P 1'
#
loop_
_entity.id
_entity.type
_entity.pdbx_description
1 polymer ?
#
loop_
_entity_poly.entity_id
_entity_poly.type
_entity_poly.pdbx_seq_one_letter_code
_entity_poly.pdbx_strand_id
1 'polypeptide(L)'
;MTELNTRRQLEMYQQLLTGKTLNKTDLAAHYGVDPRSIQRDFQALKAFVTVANPYQTLTYHRARGGYQLTTDQHELSAREIIVIAKVLLASRAFAKQELDSMLDGLLRLIKPAEQKTVLPIIKNERFFH
;
A
#
# COMPACT_ATOMS: atom_id res chain seq x y z
N MET A 1 18.65 -6.76 25.65
CA MET A 1 17.36 -7.42 25.37
C MET A 1 16.38 -6.49 24.63
N THR A 2 16.34 -5.19 24.95
CA THR A 2 15.40 -4.20 24.39
C THR A 2 15.69 -3.83 22.92
N GLU A 3 16.94 -3.62 22.53
CA GLU A 3 17.30 -3.25 21.15
C GLU A 3 16.93 -4.32 20.10
N LEU A 4 17.08 -5.60 20.46
CA LEU A 4 16.76 -6.72 19.56
C LEU A 4 15.24 -6.80 19.27
N ASN A 5 14.41 -6.43 20.24
CA ASN A 5 12.95 -6.37 20.07
C ASN A 5 12.55 -5.20 19.16
N THR A 6 13.18 -4.03 19.33
CA THR A 6 12.90 -2.85 18.49
C THR A 6 13.28 -3.12 17.03
N ARG A 7 14.46 -3.72 16.77
CA ARG A 7 14.87 -4.09 15.40
C ARG A 7 13.86 -5.01 14.74
N ARG A 8 13.43 -6.06 15.44
CA ARG A 8 12.43 -7.03 14.95
C ARG A 8 11.12 -6.35 14.59
N GLN A 9 10.62 -5.47 15.44
CA GLN A 9 9.38 -4.72 15.19
C GLN A 9 9.48 -3.84 13.94
N LEU A 10 10.61 -3.16 13.74
CA LEU A 10 10.85 -2.33 12.55
C LEU A 10 10.90 -3.17 11.27
N GLU A 11 11.57 -4.32 11.29
CA GLU A 11 11.62 -5.23 10.13
C GLU A 11 10.23 -5.79 9.81
N MET A 12 9.46 -6.20 10.82
CA MET A 12 8.08 -6.62 10.65
C MET A 12 7.23 -5.49 10.04
N TYR A 13 7.38 -4.27 10.53
CA TYR A 13 6.66 -3.11 9.99
C TYR A 13 7.03 -2.81 8.53
N GLN A 14 8.31 -2.85 8.17
CA GLN A 14 8.75 -2.70 6.79
C GLN A 14 8.13 -3.75 5.87
N GLN A 15 8.05 -5.01 6.30
CA GLN A 15 7.39 -6.04 5.52
C GLN A 15 5.89 -5.77 5.38
N LEU A 16 5.21 -5.34 6.44
CA LEU A 16 3.80 -4.98 6.39
C LEU A 16 3.52 -3.82 5.43
N LEU A 17 4.40 -2.81 5.37
CA LEU A 17 4.29 -1.69 4.42
C LEU A 17 4.36 -2.12 2.95
N THR A 18 5.01 -3.25 2.65
CA THR A 18 5.00 -3.83 1.29
C THR A 18 3.71 -4.60 0.96
N GLY A 19 2.75 -4.67 1.89
CA GLY A 19 1.53 -5.44 1.74
C GLY A 19 1.69 -6.94 2.03
N LYS A 20 2.85 -7.39 2.56
CA LYS A 20 3.05 -8.79 2.95
C LYS A 20 2.13 -9.16 4.12
N THR A 21 1.66 -10.41 4.08
CA THR A 21 1.00 -11.04 5.22
C THR A 21 2.05 -11.73 6.10
N LEU A 22 2.03 -11.42 7.40
CA LEU A 22 2.97 -11.96 8.37
C LEU A 22 2.32 -13.03 9.25
N ASN A 23 2.81 -14.26 9.18
CA ASN A 23 2.37 -15.35 10.05
C ASN A 23 3.18 -15.36 11.35
N LYS A 24 2.48 -15.53 12.47
CA LYS A 24 3.08 -15.60 13.80
C LYS A 24 4.07 -16.76 13.97
N THR A 25 3.72 -17.97 13.51
CA THR A 25 4.58 -19.16 13.68
C THR A 25 5.85 -19.04 12.87
N ASP A 26 5.73 -18.53 11.65
CA ASP A 26 6.85 -18.40 10.72
C ASP A 26 7.85 -17.35 11.22
N LEU A 27 7.34 -16.22 11.74
CA LEU A 27 8.18 -15.21 12.37
C LEU A 27 8.85 -15.72 13.65
N ALA A 28 8.15 -16.51 14.46
CA ALA A 28 8.72 -17.09 15.68
C ALA A 28 9.91 -18.00 15.35
N ALA A 29 9.76 -18.85 14.33
CA ALA A 29 10.84 -19.68 13.82
C ALA A 29 11.97 -18.85 13.22
N HIS A 30 11.66 -17.86 12.38
CA HIS A 30 12.64 -17.00 11.71
C HIS A 30 13.52 -16.22 12.70
N TYR A 31 12.91 -15.67 13.75
CA TYR A 31 13.62 -14.90 14.77
C TYR A 31 14.15 -15.73 15.93
N GLY A 32 13.86 -17.04 15.97
CA GLY A 32 14.27 -17.94 17.06
C GLY A 32 13.68 -17.56 18.41
N VAL A 33 12.44 -17.06 18.44
CA VAL A 33 11.77 -16.58 19.67
C VAL A 33 10.44 -17.28 19.92
N ASP A 34 9.99 -17.26 21.17
CA ASP A 34 8.69 -17.79 21.53
C ASP A 34 7.54 -17.06 20.78
N PRO A 35 6.50 -17.76 20.30
CA PRO A 35 5.35 -17.14 19.65
C PRO A 35 4.65 -16.04 20.45
N ARG A 36 4.74 -16.05 21.79
CA ARG A 36 4.24 -14.97 22.66
C ARG A 36 5.04 -13.67 22.52
N SER A 37 6.31 -13.75 22.15
CA SER A 37 7.12 -12.56 21.84
C SER A 37 6.62 -11.90 20.55
N ILE A 38 6.41 -12.69 19.49
CA ILE A 38 5.83 -12.18 18.24
C ILE A 38 4.42 -11.62 18.46
N GLN A 39 3.61 -12.25 19.30
CA GLN A 39 2.28 -11.72 19.64
C GLN A 39 2.37 -10.34 20.31
N ARG A 40 3.34 -10.13 21.21
CA ARG A 40 3.59 -8.83 21.84
C ARG A 40 4.06 -7.79 20.82
N ASP A 41 4.89 -8.19 19.85
CA ASP A 41 5.29 -7.29 18.77
C ASP A 41 4.10 -6.87 17.91
N PHE A 42 3.21 -7.80 17.55
CA PHE A 42 1.99 -7.45 16.82
C PHE A 42 1.08 -6.50 17.62
N GLN A 43 1.00 -6.64 18.94
CA GLN A 43 0.25 -5.72 19.78
C GLN A 43 0.88 -4.31 19.80
N ALA A 44 2.21 -4.24 19.96
CA ALA A 44 2.94 -2.98 19.93
C ALA A 44 2.81 -2.28 18.57
N LEU A 45 2.97 -3.03 17.47
CA LEU A 45 2.78 -2.53 16.11
C LEU A 45 1.35 -2.06 15.87
N LYS A 46 0.35 -2.83 16.33
CA LYS A 46 -1.05 -2.43 16.20
C LYS A 46 -1.32 -1.10 16.92
N ALA A 47 -0.84 -0.94 18.15
CA ALA A 47 -0.97 0.31 18.90
C ALA A 47 -0.27 1.47 18.20
N PHE A 48 0.95 1.26 17.71
CA PHE A 48 1.70 2.26 16.96
C PHE A 48 0.96 2.70 15.68
N VAL A 49 0.51 1.75 14.87
CA VAL A 49 -0.19 2.02 13.60
C VAL A 49 -1.45 2.85 13.84
N THR A 50 -2.25 2.50 14.83
CA THR A 50 -3.47 3.25 15.18
C THR A 50 -3.18 4.72 15.54
N VAL A 51 -2.04 5.01 16.15
CA VAL A 51 -1.63 6.39 16.49
C VAL A 51 -1.00 7.09 15.29
N ALA A 52 -0.14 6.40 14.53
CA ALA A 52 0.63 6.96 13.44
C ALA A 52 -0.21 7.23 12.17
N ASN A 53 -1.20 6.39 11.90
CA ASN A 53 -2.07 6.51 10.74
C ASN A 53 -3.50 6.05 11.08
N PRO A 54 -4.46 6.97 11.29
CA PRO A 54 -5.82 6.64 11.71
C PRO A 54 -6.61 5.85 10.66
N TYR A 55 -6.11 5.80 9.42
CA TYR A 55 -6.77 5.09 8.33
C TYR A 55 -6.20 3.69 8.09
N GLN A 56 -5.12 3.33 8.78
CA GLN A 56 -4.52 2.01 8.68
C GLN A 56 -4.78 1.19 9.94
N THR A 57 -5.06 -0.08 9.75
CA THR A 57 -5.23 -1.04 10.84
C THR A 57 -4.43 -2.30 10.56
N LEU A 58 -3.80 -2.85 11.61
CA LEU A 58 -3.18 -4.16 11.55
C LEU A 58 -4.23 -5.25 11.83
N THR A 59 -4.63 -5.97 10.79
CA THR A 59 -5.76 -6.90 10.80
C THR A 59 -5.29 -8.34 10.56
N TYR A 60 -5.88 -9.30 11.28
CA TYR A 60 -5.61 -10.73 11.05
C TYR A 60 -6.52 -11.29 9.96
N HIS A 61 -5.93 -11.76 8.87
CA HIS A 61 -6.64 -12.38 7.76
C HIS A 61 -6.62 -13.91 7.88
N ARG A 62 -7.74 -14.51 8.29
CA ARG A 62 -7.85 -15.98 8.45
C ARG A 62 -7.51 -16.75 7.18
N ALA A 63 -7.99 -16.30 6.02
CA ALA A 63 -7.73 -16.94 4.74
C ALA A 63 -6.24 -16.97 4.35
N ARG A 64 -5.45 -16.03 4.88
CA ARG A 64 -3.99 -15.93 4.64
C ARG A 64 -3.16 -16.36 5.84
N GLY A 65 -3.79 -16.78 6.95
CA GLY A 65 -3.13 -17.25 8.16
C GLY A 65 -2.28 -16.22 8.91
N GLY A 66 -2.41 -14.92 8.66
CA GLY A 66 -1.49 -13.93 9.21
C GLY A 66 -2.03 -12.50 9.29
N TYR A 67 -1.19 -11.59 9.81
CA TYR A 67 -1.48 -10.18 9.95
C TYR A 67 -1.05 -9.39 8.73
N GLN A 68 -1.85 -8.39 8.34
CA GLN A 68 -1.54 -7.47 7.25
C GLN A 68 -2.01 -6.06 7.61
N LEU A 69 -1.32 -5.04 7.10
CA LEU A 69 -1.84 -3.68 7.11
C LEU A 69 -2.99 -3.57 6.10
N THR A 70 -4.14 -3.13 6.59
CA THR A 70 -5.31 -2.78 5.80
C THR A 70 -5.56 -1.29 5.93
N THR A 71 -5.98 -0.64 4.85
CA THR A 71 -6.41 0.76 4.86
C THR A 71 -7.92 0.81 4.67
N ASP A 72 -8.59 1.67 5.43
CA ASP A 72 -10.02 1.95 5.27
C ASP A 72 -10.25 3.10 4.27
N GLN A 73 -9.17 3.73 3.78
CA GLN A 73 -9.28 4.67 2.68
C GLN A 73 -9.51 3.94 1.36
N HIS A 74 -10.41 4.49 0.55
CA HIS A 74 -10.60 4.08 -0.82
C HIS A 74 -9.35 4.43 -1.65
N GLU A 75 -8.55 3.42 -1.96
CA GLU A 75 -7.48 3.55 -2.96
C GLU A 75 -8.12 3.65 -4.35
N LEU A 76 -7.74 4.65 -5.15
CA LEU A 76 -8.21 4.75 -6.52
C LEU A 76 -7.82 3.48 -7.29
N SER A 77 -8.80 2.82 -7.88
CA SER A 77 -8.55 1.68 -8.76
C SER A 77 -8.02 2.13 -10.12
N ALA A 78 -7.32 1.24 -10.83
CA ALA A 78 -6.94 1.45 -12.23
C ALA A 78 -8.10 1.93 -13.11
N ARG A 79 -9.33 1.45 -12.88
CA ARG A 79 -10.52 1.87 -13.64
C ARG A 79 -10.90 3.32 -13.34
N GLU A 80 -10.90 3.72 -12.08
CA GLU A 80 -11.22 5.10 -11.68
C GLU A 80 -10.17 6.07 -12.21
N ILE A 81 -8.90 5.69 -12.20
CA ILE A 81 -7.82 6.48 -12.80
C ILE A 81 -8.06 6.72 -14.29
N ILE A 82 -8.45 5.68 -15.04
CA ILE A 82 -8.75 5.83 -16.47
C ILE A 82 -9.93 6.78 -16.68
N VAL A 83 -11.00 6.66 -15.88
CA VAL A 83 -12.16 7.55 -15.99
C VAL A 83 -11.77 9.00 -15.73
N ILE A 84 -11.01 9.27 -14.67
CA ILE A 84 -10.54 10.62 -14.35
C ILE A 84 -9.62 11.15 -15.47
N ALA A 85 -8.70 10.34 -15.97
CA ALA A 85 -7.81 10.71 -17.08
C ALA A 85 -8.62 11.10 -18.34
N LYS A 86 -9.68 10.35 -18.65
CA LYS A 86 -10.59 10.66 -19.78
C LYS A 86 -11.33 11.98 -19.59
N VAL A 87 -11.82 12.25 -18.38
CA VAL A 87 -12.47 13.54 -18.06
C VAL A 87 -11.49 14.69 -18.23
N LEU A 88 -10.25 14.55 -17.74
CA LEU A 88 -9.21 15.57 -17.88
C LEU A 88 -8.88 15.84 -19.36
N LEU A 89 -8.69 14.79 -20.16
CA LEU A 89 -8.42 14.91 -21.60
C LEU A 89 -9.60 15.58 -22.33
N ALA A 90 -10.84 15.14 -22.06
CA ALA A 90 -12.03 15.69 -22.69
C ALA A 90 -12.31 17.15 -22.30
N SER A 91 -11.87 17.60 -21.12
CA SER A 91 -12.11 18.96 -20.63
C SER A 91 -11.49 20.04 -21.52
N ARG A 92 -10.37 19.72 -22.20
CA ARG A 92 -9.58 20.65 -23.03
C ARG A 92 -9.24 21.99 -22.34
N ALA A 93 -9.26 22.00 -21.00
CA ALA A 93 -9.14 23.21 -20.18
C ALA A 93 -7.69 23.51 -19.76
N PHE A 94 -6.77 22.58 -19.99
CA PHE A 94 -5.39 22.63 -19.47
C PHE A 94 -4.37 22.73 -20.59
N ALA A 95 -3.26 23.42 -20.33
CA ALA A 95 -2.12 23.36 -21.22
C ALA A 95 -1.53 21.95 -21.23
N LYS A 96 -0.92 21.54 -22.35
CA LYS A 96 -0.36 20.19 -22.52
C LYS A 96 0.54 19.76 -21.38
N GLN A 97 1.44 20.65 -20.94
CA GLN A 97 2.38 20.36 -19.86
C GLN A 97 1.69 20.14 -18.50
N GLU A 98 0.64 20.92 -18.20
CA GLU A 98 -0.15 20.78 -16.97
C GLU A 98 -0.92 19.46 -16.98
N LEU A 99 -1.55 19.14 -18.12
CA LEU A 99 -2.28 17.90 -18.31
C LEU A 99 -1.37 16.66 -18.17
N ASP A 100 -0.20 16.67 -18.81
CA ASP A 100 0.78 15.59 -18.68
C ASP A 100 1.22 15.37 -17.23
N SER A 101 1.48 16.47 -16.50
CA SER A 101 1.84 16.43 -15.07
C SER A 101 0.73 15.82 -14.20
N MET A 102 -0.53 16.22 -14.43
CA MET A 102 -1.68 15.65 -13.71
C MET A 102 -1.87 14.16 -14.00
N LEU A 103 -1.76 13.74 -15.26
CA LEU A 103 -1.87 12.34 -15.66
C LEU A 103 -0.76 11.47 -15.06
N ASP A 104 0.47 11.98 -15.00
CA ASP A 104 1.57 11.30 -14.33
C ASP A 104 1.36 11.21 -12.81
N GLY A 105 0.80 12.25 -12.21
CA GLY A 105 0.37 12.27 -10.81
C GLY A 105 -0.65 11.17 -10.51
N LEU A 106 -1.70 11.06 -11.34
CA LEU A 106 -2.70 10.00 -11.22
C LEU A 106 -2.07 8.61 -11.31
N LEU A 107 -1.19 8.36 -12.28
CA LEU A 107 -0.50 7.07 -12.41
C LEU A 107 0.27 6.65 -11.16
N ARG A 108 0.77 7.60 -10.35
CA ARG A 108 1.49 7.31 -9.11
C ARG A 108 0.56 6.89 -7.96
N LEU A 109 -0.74 7.12 -8.06
CA LEU A 109 -1.73 6.76 -7.03
C LEU A 109 -2.13 5.28 -7.07
N ILE A 110 -1.81 4.55 -8.13
CA ILE A 110 -2.04 3.10 -8.27
C ILE A 110 -0.76 2.29 -8.10
N LYS A 111 -0.94 1.03 -7.72
CA LYS A 111 0.16 0.07 -7.51
C LYS A 111 0.99 -0.12 -8.79
N PRO A 112 2.31 -0.31 -8.70
CA PRO A 112 3.17 -0.48 -9.88
C PRO A 112 2.75 -1.60 -10.83
N ALA A 113 2.14 -2.67 -10.30
CA ALA A 113 1.59 -3.75 -11.11
C ALA A 113 0.43 -3.30 -12.01
N GLU A 114 -0.42 -2.39 -11.52
CA GLU A 114 -1.58 -1.87 -12.24
C GLU A 114 -1.20 -0.75 -13.22
N GLN A 115 -0.13 0.00 -12.92
CA GLN A 115 0.39 1.04 -13.80
C GLN A 115 0.68 0.52 -15.21
N LYS A 116 1.21 -0.70 -15.35
CA LYS A 116 1.53 -1.32 -16.65
C LYS A 116 0.30 -1.47 -17.56
N THR A 117 -0.88 -1.65 -16.98
CA THR A 117 -2.14 -1.79 -17.72
C THR A 117 -2.73 -0.43 -18.09
N VAL A 118 -2.57 0.56 -17.20
CA VAL A 118 -3.18 1.90 -17.36
C VAL A 118 -2.35 2.81 -18.28
N LEU A 119 -1.03 2.72 -18.20
CA LEU A 119 -0.09 3.54 -19.01
C LEU A 119 -0.37 3.52 -20.52
N PRO A 120 -0.52 2.37 -21.19
CA PRO A 120 -0.76 2.34 -22.63
C PRO A 120 -2.11 2.97 -23.00
N ILE A 121 -3.13 2.85 -22.15
CA ILE A 121 -4.45 3.44 -22.37
C ILE A 121 -4.34 4.97 -22.30
N ILE A 122 -3.73 5.50 -21.24
CA ILE A 122 -3.53 6.96 -21.11
C ILE A 122 -2.64 7.49 -22.24
N LYS A 123 -1.57 6.77 -22.61
CA LYS A 123 -0.69 7.17 -23.71
C LYS A 123 -1.43 7.23 -25.04
N ASN A 124 -2.24 6.24 -25.37
CA ASN A 124 -3.03 6.26 -26.59
C ASN A 124 -3.96 7.47 -26.61
N GLU A 125 -4.66 7.73 -25.52
CA GLU A 125 -5.58 8.88 -25.43
C GLU A 125 -4.84 10.23 -25.53
N ARG A 126 -3.58 10.34 -25.05
CA ARG A 126 -2.70 11.52 -25.25
C ARG A 126 -2.31 11.75 -26.72
N PHE A 127 -2.33 10.73 -27.58
CA PHE A 127 -2.03 10.91 -29.01
C PHE A 127 -3.22 11.47 -29.79
N PHE A 128 -4.44 11.27 -29.29
CA PHE A 128 -5.68 11.70 -29.95
C PHE A 128 -6.22 13.04 -29.41
N HIS A 129 -5.50 13.72 -28.51
CA HIS A 129 -5.82 15.02 -27.93
C HIS A 129 -4.59 15.94 -27.90
#